data_AF-A0A3M7MPN8-F1
#
_entry.id   AF-A0A3M7MPN8-F1
#
_cell.length_a   1.000
_cell.length_b   1.000
_cell.length_c   1.000
_cell.angle_alpha   90.00
_cell.angle_beta   90.00
_cell.angle_gamma   90.00
#
_symmetry.space_group_name_H-M   'P 1'
#
loop_
_entity.id
_entity.type
_entity.pdbx_description
1 polymer ?
#
loop_
_entity_poly.entity_id
_entity_poly.type
_entity_poly.pdbx_seq_one_letter_code
_entity_poly.pdbx_strand_id
1 'polypeptide(L)'
;MSAAVIATAPESRKIEKKPVKFSNLLLGAGLNMFEVTTLGQPLEVIKTTMAANRTDSFGSAISRIWSRGGVLGFYQGLIPWAWIEASTKGAVLLFVASEAEYYAKTFGAGDFVAGISGGMFGGLAQAYATMGFCTCMKTVEITQHKLAAQGIKPPSTFQTFANIYKQEGIRGINKGVNAVAIRQVTNWGSRFGLSRLSEQGIRRVTGKENGEKLSAPEKILSSALGGGLSAWNQPIEVIRVEMQSKTNDPNRPKNLTVGKTLNYIYSTNGLKGLYRGVTPRIALGVWQTICMVALGDIAKEAVEKLTGDKARPRLLYESSKPGNTKINIKIFSMARSYTLYTYYGSTCSQRIRIALALKGIKPEYKFIHLLKNEHKTSDYGQINPNHSLPTLIVSEDGQEIAKITQSLAILEFLDETIPDITPLLPPTSDPVARSKVRTLADIIACDVQPVTNLRVVNRIKTAGVDVNEWQRHFMNAGFEAFEKLAAPTAGKYSYGDTVTLADCALFPAVHRAGRFDLDFSPYPTIKRIAENLEALEGFSNSSWLKQPDTPVEMRK
;
A
#
# COMPACT_ATOMS: atom_id res chain seq x y z
N MET A 1 30.72 45.04 3.80
CA MET A 1 30.31 44.38 5.05
C MET A 1 29.39 43.24 4.68
N SER A 2 29.84 42.00 4.85
CA SER A 2 29.10 40.80 4.48
C SER A 2 28.06 40.51 5.55
N ALA A 3 26.77 40.64 5.22
CA ALA A 3 25.69 40.26 6.12
C ALA A 3 25.53 38.73 6.03
N ALA A 4 25.93 38.05 7.11
CA ALA A 4 25.76 36.62 7.28
C ALA A 4 24.26 36.26 7.25
N VAL A 5 23.87 35.48 6.23
CA VAL A 5 22.57 34.81 6.20
C VAL A 5 22.60 33.73 7.28
N ILE A 6 21.85 33.96 8.35
CA ILE A 6 21.58 32.96 9.39
C ILE A 6 20.79 31.84 8.71
N ALA A 7 21.44 30.69 8.51
CA ALA A 7 20.79 29.47 8.07
C ALA A 7 19.78 29.05 9.14
N THR A 8 18.50 29.29 8.89
CA THR A 8 17.40 28.67 9.65
C THR A 8 17.48 27.16 9.45
N ALA A 9 17.57 26.43 10.57
CA ALA A 9 17.60 24.98 10.60
C ALA A 9 16.43 24.35 9.80
N PRO A 10 16.63 23.21 9.11
CA PRO A 10 15.56 22.57 8.36
C PRO A 10 14.44 22.15 9.31
N GLU A 11 13.22 22.65 9.08
CA GLU A 11 12.02 22.21 9.80
C GLU A 11 11.89 20.69 9.70
N SER A 12 11.77 20.03 10.86
CA SER A 12 11.66 18.59 10.98
C SER A 12 10.44 18.08 10.20
N ARG A 13 10.66 17.29 9.15
CA ARG A 13 9.62 16.54 8.41
C ARG A 13 8.74 15.77 9.41
N LYS A 14 7.53 16.26 9.68
CA LYS A 14 6.57 15.52 10.51
C LYS A 14 6.15 14.27 9.75
N ILE A 15 6.57 13.13 10.27
CA ILE A 15 6.16 11.83 9.79
C ILE A 15 4.70 11.68 10.17
N GLU A 16 3.84 11.28 9.23
CA GLU A 16 2.42 11.06 9.49
C GLU A 16 2.11 9.57 9.64
N LYS A 17 1.24 9.28 10.61
CA LYS A 17 0.85 7.94 11.05
C LYS A 17 -0.13 7.33 10.06
N LYS A 18 0.19 6.16 9.50
CA LYS A 18 -0.72 5.44 8.60
C LYS A 18 -1.89 4.82 9.39
N PRO A 19 -3.16 4.99 8.97
CA PRO A 19 -4.29 4.35 9.65
C PRO A 19 -4.28 2.84 9.42
N VAL A 20 -4.45 2.07 10.49
CA VAL A 20 -4.58 0.60 10.44
C VAL A 20 -6.03 0.25 10.07
N LYS A 21 -6.25 -0.24 8.84
CA LYS A 21 -7.58 -0.68 8.39
C LYS A 21 -7.99 -2.01 9.04
N PHE A 22 -9.24 -2.09 9.50
CA PHE A 22 -9.81 -3.28 10.15
C PHE A 22 -9.86 -4.51 9.23
N SER A 23 -10.08 -4.32 7.92
CA SER A 23 -10.02 -5.38 6.91
C SER A 23 -8.65 -6.06 6.84
N ASN A 24 -7.55 -5.30 6.99
CA ASN A 24 -6.20 -5.83 7.02
C ASN A 24 -5.88 -6.63 8.29
N LEU A 25 -6.49 -6.25 9.41
CA LEU A 25 -6.40 -6.99 10.68
C LEU A 25 -7.13 -8.34 10.60
N LEU A 26 -8.35 -8.36 10.06
CA LEU A 26 -9.13 -9.58 9.84
C LEU A 26 -8.46 -10.54 8.85
N LEU A 27 -7.90 -9.99 7.77
CA LEU A 27 -7.15 -10.79 6.81
C LEU A 27 -5.90 -11.40 7.44
N GLY A 28 -5.14 -10.62 8.22
CA GLY A 28 -3.99 -11.13 8.97
C GLY A 28 -4.37 -12.25 9.93
N ALA A 29 -5.52 -12.14 10.60
CA ALA A 29 -6.06 -13.20 11.46
C ALA A 29 -6.40 -14.47 10.66
N GLY A 30 -7.09 -14.34 9.52
CA GLY A 30 -7.45 -15.46 8.65
C GLY A 30 -6.24 -16.20 8.09
N LEU A 31 -5.21 -15.47 7.65
CA LEU A 31 -3.97 -16.06 7.15
C LEU A 31 -3.20 -16.82 8.22
N ASN A 32 -3.20 -16.34 9.48
CA ASN A 32 -2.53 -17.05 10.58
C ASN A 32 -3.29 -18.31 10.97
N MET A 33 -4.62 -18.27 10.94
CA MET A 33 -5.43 -19.47 11.15
C MET A 33 -5.19 -20.51 10.04
N PHE A 34 -5.11 -20.07 8.79
CA PHE A 34 -4.79 -20.94 7.66
C PHE A 34 -3.39 -21.55 7.80
N GLU A 35 -2.38 -20.75 8.16
CA GLU A 35 -1.00 -21.22 8.38
C GLU A 35 -0.94 -22.33 9.42
N VAL A 36 -1.52 -22.08 10.61
CA VAL A 36 -1.51 -23.04 11.73
C VAL A 36 -2.30 -24.30 11.38
N THR A 37 -3.44 -24.18 10.70
CA THR A 37 -4.35 -25.31 10.39
C THR A 37 -3.84 -26.19 9.26
N THR A 38 -2.93 -25.69 8.42
CA THR A 38 -2.34 -26.45 7.31
C THR A 38 -1.04 -27.11 7.74
N LEU A 39 0.12 -26.64 7.27
CA LEU A 39 1.42 -27.24 7.59
C LEU A 39 2.05 -26.67 8.88
N GLY A 40 1.54 -25.55 9.41
CA GLY A 40 2.09 -24.91 10.61
C GLY A 40 2.08 -25.84 11.82
N GLN A 41 0.91 -26.40 12.18
CA GLN A 41 0.81 -27.32 13.32
C GLN A 41 1.58 -28.63 13.11
N PRO A 42 1.48 -29.35 11.96
CA PRO A 42 2.31 -30.52 11.69
C PRO A 42 3.81 -30.27 11.86
N LEU A 43 4.33 -29.17 11.32
CA LEU A 43 5.74 -28.81 11.45
C LEU A 43 6.13 -28.44 12.89
N GLU A 44 5.23 -27.81 13.64
CA GLU A 44 5.43 -27.51 15.06
C GLU A 44 5.47 -28.79 15.91
N VAL A 45 4.60 -29.77 15.63
CA VAL A 45 4.59 -31.07 16.31
C VAL A 45 5.85 -31.87 15.98
N ILE A 46 6.31 -31.87 14.72
CA ILE A 46 7.59 -32.49 14.34
C ILE A 46 8.76 -31.83 15.08
N LYS A 47 8.81 -30.49 15.09
CA LYS A 47 9.85 -29.72 15.79
C LYS A 47 9.89 -30.03 17.29
N THR A 48 8.74 -30.00 17.96
CA THR A 48 8.65 -30.27 19.40
C THR A 48 8.94 -31.73 19.74
N THR A 49 8.54 -32.67 18.88
CA THR A 49 8.87 -34.10 19.02
C THR A 49 10.37 -34.34 18.90
N MET A 50 11.05 -33.69 17.95
CA MET A 50 12.51 -33.75 17.80
C MET A 50 13.28 -33.05 18.94
N ALA A 51 12.69 -32.02 19.53
CA ALA A 51 13.25 -31.35 20.70
C ALA A 51 13.13 -32.22 21.96
N ALA A 52 12.00 -32.92 22.11
CA ALA A 52 11.77 -33.85 23.23
C ALA A 52 12.59 -35.15 23.08
N ASN A 53 12.75 -35.67 21.85
CA ASN A 53 13.46 -36.91 21.57
C ASN A 53 14.83 -36.64 20.94
N ARG A 54 15.86 -36.65 21.79
CA ARG A 54 17.23 -36.23 21.44
C ARG A 54 17.99 -37.17 20.49
N THR A 55 17.39 -38.22 19.98
CA THR A 55 18.02 -39.10 18.97
C THR A 55 17.30 -39.05 17.62
N ASP A 56 16.13 -38.43 17.57
CA ASP A 56 15.28 -38.50 16.38
C ASP A 56 15.78 -37.54 15.29
N SER A 57 15.96 -38.10 14.09
CA SER A 57 16.04 -37.37 12.81
C SER A 57 14.64 -36.93 12.35
N PHE A 58 14.57 -36.02 11.37
CA PHE A 58 13.30 -35.51 10.83
C PHE A 58 12.37 -36.64 10.36
N GLY A 59 12.89 -37.62 9.60
CA GLY A 59 12.10 -38.77 9.14
C GLY A 59 11.64 -39.68 10.27
N SER A 60 12.52 -39.93 11.26
CA SER A 60 12.13 -40.76 12.42
C SER A 60 11.09 -40.08 13.31
N ALA A 61 11.11 -38.75 13.43
CA ALA A 61 10.09 -38.00 14.16
C ALA A 61 8.73 -38.07 13.45
N ILE A 62 8.69 -37.96 12.12
CA ILE A 62 7.47 -38.15 11.32
C ILE A 62 6.92 -39.57 11.54
N SER A 63 7.76 -40.59 11.45
CA SER A 63 7.36 -41.98 11.67
C SER A 63 6.82 -42.20 13.09
N ARG A 64 7.45 -41.59 14.11
CA ARG A 64 6.98 -41.64 15.51
C ARG A 64 5.64 -40.96 15.72
N ILE A 65 5.39 -39.83 15.05
CA ILE A 65 4.11 -39.13 15.15
C ILE A 65 3.02 -39.96 14.46
N TRP A 66 3.31 -40.47 13.28
CA TRP A 66 2.42 -41.33 12.52
C TRP A 66 2.06 -42.60 13.30
N SER A 67 3.02 -43.26 13.94
CA SER A 67 2.77 -44.48 14.73
C SER A 67 1.96 -44.24 16.00
N ARG A 68 1.94 -43.01 16.54
CA ARG A 68 1.17 -42.66 17.75
C ARG A 68 -0.29 -42.32 17.48
N GLY A 69 -0.63 -41.83 16.29
CA GLY A 69 -1.99 -41.33 16.03
C GLY A 69 -2.31 -41.00 14.57
N GLY A 70 -1.55 -41.55 13.62
CA GLY A 70 -1.72 -41.29 12.18
C GLY A 70 -1.71 -39.80 11.85
N VAL A 71 -2.63 -39.36 11.00
CA VAL A 71 -2.76 -37.96 10.58
C VAL A 71 -3.11 -37.04 11.75
N LEU A 72 -3.97 -37.48 12.69
CA LEU A 72 -4.38 -36.67 13.84
C LEU A 72 -3.22 -36.41 14.82
N GLY A 73 -2.21 -37.29 14.83
CA GLY A 73 -0.98 -37.08 15.59
C GLY A 73 -0.27 -35.77 15.24
N PHE A 74 -0.30 -35.35 13.97
CA PHE A 74 0.33 -34.10 13.52
C PHE A 74 -0.42 -32.85 13.95
N TYR A 75 -1.68 -32.98 14.34
CA TYR A 75 -2.51 -31.88 14.82
C TYR A 75 -2.68 -31.87 16.35
N GLN A 76 -1.87 -32.67 17.05
CA GLN A 76 -1.91 -32.73 18.50
C GLN A 76 -1.67 -31.36 19.13
N GLY A 77 -2.65 -30.87 19.91
CA GLY A 77 -2.61 -29.55 20.54
C GLY A 77 -3.20 -28.42 19.70
N LEU A 78 -3.80 -28.71 18.54
CA LEU A 78 -4.68 -27.78 17.82
C LEU A 78 -6.07 -27.79 18.46
N ILE A 79 -6.22 -27.02 19.53
CA ILE A 79 -7.47 -26.80 20.26
C ILE A 79 -7.98 -25.37 19.98
N PRO A 80 -9.23 -25.00 20.34
CA PRO A 80 -9.78 -23.68 20.04
C PRO A 80 -8.88 -22.49 20.43
N TRP A 81 -8.16 -22.59 21.55
CA TRP A 81 -7.19 -21.59 21.97
C TRP A 81 -6.01 -21.41 21.03
N ALA A 82 -5.61 -22.42 20.27
CA ALA A 82 -4.57 -22.31 19.27
C ALA A 82 -4.99 -21.41 18.09
N TRP A 83 -6.26 -21.46 17.68
CA TRP A 83 -6.80 -20.55 16.66
C TRP A 83 -6.99 -19.13 17.18
N ILE A 84 -7.41 -18.98 18.45
CA ILE A 84 -7.49 -17.68 19.12
C ILE A 84 -6.10 -17.04 19.22
N GLU A 85 -5.09 -17.82 19.61
CA GLU A 85 -3.70 -17.36 19.65
C GLU A 85 -3.22 -16.95 18.24
N ALA A 86 -3.49 -17.77 17.22
CA ALA A 86 -3.07 -17.49 15.85
C ALA A 86 -3.70 -16.20 15.29
N SER A 87 -5.00 -16.00 15.48
CA SER A 87 -5.74 -14.85 14.95
C SER A 87 -5.31 -13.53 15.60
N THR A 88 -5.09 -13.53 16.92
CA THR A 88 -4.76 -12.33 17.69
C THR A 88 -3.28 -11.95 17.59
N LYS A 89 -2.39 -12.92 17.46
CA LYS A 89 -0.94 -12.73 17.36
C LYS A 89 -0.53 -11.81 16.20
N GLY A 90 -1.09 -12.02 15.01
CA GLY A 90 -0.76 -11.21 13.82
C GLY A 90 -1.24 -9.76 13.93
N ALA A 91 -2.43 -9.57 14.51
CA ALA A 91 -3.04 -8.25 14.69
C ALA A 91 -2.23 -7.37 15.65
N VAL A 92 -1.87 -7.90 16.82
CA VAL A 92 -1.08 -7.18 17.84
C VAL A 92 0.31 -6.84 17.30
N LEU A 93 0.94 -7.78 16.60
CA LEU A 93 2.26 -7.58 16.00
C LEU A 93 2.26 -6.41 15.01
N LEU A 94 1.33 -6.42 14.04
CA LEU A 94 1.31 -5.41 12.98
C LEU A 94 0.95 -4.02 13.51
N PHE A 95 0.01 -3.95 14.45
CA PHE A 95 -0.38 -2.69 15.08
C PHE A 95 0.82 -2.06 15.81
N VAL A 96 1.43 -2.79 16.75
CA VAL A 96 2.54 -2.25 17.56
C VAL A 96 3.79 -2.02 16.72
N ALA A 97 4.07 -2.86 15.73
CA ALA A 97 5.18 -2.65 14.81
C ALA A 97 5.03 -1.35 14.02
N SER A 98 3.81 -1.01 13.56
CA SER A 98 3.56 0.23 12.83
C SER A 98 3.74 1.49 13.70
N GLU A 99 3.33 1.44 14.97
CA GLU A 99 3.60 2.51 15.94
C GLU A 99 5.09 2.66 16.20
N ALA A 100 5.77 1.55 16.48
CA ALA A 100 7.19 1.56 16.79
C ALA A 100 8.05 2.02 15.59
N GLU A 101 7.69 1.63 14.37
CA GLU A 101 8.36 2.12 13.15
C GLU A 101 8.12 3.63 12.96
N TYR A 102 6.90 4.12 13.20
CA TYR A 102 6.56 5.54 13.14
C TYR A 102 7.40 6.38 14.12
N TYR A 103 7.45 5.97 15.40
CA TYR A 103 8.25 6.68 16.40
C TYR A 103 9.74 6.58 16.09
N ALA A 104 10.25 5.41 15.70
CA ALA A 104 11.65 5.25 15.34
C ALA A 104 12.06 6.20 14.19
N LYS A 105 11.23 6.32 13.14
CA LYS A 105 11.48 7.27 12.07
C LYS A 105 11.38 8.72 12.53
N THR A 106 10.45 9.03 13.44
CA THR A 106 10.27 10.39 13.98
C THR A 106 11.50 10.84 14.78
N PHE A 107 12.20 9.89 15.41
CA PHE A 107 13.50 10.11 16.05
C PHE A 107 14.70 10.09 15.07
N GLY A 108 14.45 10.06 13.75
CA GLY A 108 15.50 10.13 12.72
C GLY A 108 16.13 8.78 12.35
N ALA A 109 15.56 7.64 12.77
CA ALA A 109 16.09 6.34 12.39
C ALA A 109 15.87 6.05 10.90
N GLY A 110 16.91 5.59 10.20
CA GLY A 110 16.80 5.11 8.83
C GLY A 110 15.88 3.89 8.70
N ASP A 111 15.40 3.60 7.48
CA ASP A 111 14.37 2.58 7.25
C ASP A 111 14.72 1.21 7.82
N PHE A 112 15.99 0.78 7.75
CA PHE A 112 16.45 -0.49 8.30
C PHE A 112 16.28 -0.57 9.83
N VAL A 113 16.73 0.46 10.55
CA VAL A 113 16.66 0.54 12.02
C VAL A 113 15.21 0.67 12.48
N ALA A 114 14.40 1.46 11.76
CA ALA A 114 12.99 1.59 12.04
C ALA A 114 12.23 0.27 11.85
N GLY A 115 12.56 -0.50 10.81
CA GLY A 115 11.97 -1.83 10.57
C GLY A 115 12.33 -2.86 11.63
N ILE A 116 13.60 -2.91 12.07
CA ILE A 116 14.05 -3.79 13.16
C ILE A 116 13.35 -3.42 14.46
N SER A 117 13.29 -2.13 14.78
CA SER A 117 12.62 -1.61 15.98
C SER A 117 11.14 -2.01 15.97
N GLY A 118 10.45 -1.82 14.83
CA GLY A 118 9.08 -2.27 14.64
C GLY A 118 8.89 -3.76 14.94
N GLY A 119 9.75 -4.62 14.37
CA GLY A 119 9.73 -6.07 14.62
C GLY A 119 9.98 -6.44 16.08
N MET A 120 10.92 -5.79 16.75
CA MET A 120 11.25 -6.06 18.16
C MET A 120 10.11 -5.67 19.10
N PHE A 121 9.59 -4.44 19.01
CA PHE A 121 8.51 -3.96 19.86
C PHE A 121 7.19 -4.70 19.58
N GLY A 122 6.90 -4.98 18.31
CA GLY A 122 5.75 -5.81 17.94
C GLY A 122 5.85 -7.23 18.51
N GLY A 123 7.02 -7.87 18.42
CA GLY A 123 7.26 -9.20 19.00
C GLY A 123 7.16 -9.23 20.53
N LEU A 124 7.60 -8.16 21.20
CA LEU A 124 7.46 -7.99 22.65
C LEU A 124 5.98 -7.90 23.05
N ALA A 125 5.21 -7.02 22.41
CA ALA A 125 3.79 -6.86 22.69
C ALA A 125 3.02 -8.16 22.45
N GLN A 126 3.31 -8.86 21.36
CA GLN A 126 2.73 -10.15 21.04
C GLN A 126 2.95 -11.20 22.15
N ALA A 127 4.11 -11.19 22.81
CA ALA A 127 4.42 -12.11 23.90
C ALA A 127 3.56 -11.88 25.14
N TYR A 128 3.43 -10.63 25.56
CA TYR A 128 2.71 -10.29 26.78
C TYR A 128 1.20 -10.14 26.60
N ALA A 129 0.74 -9.62 25.45
CA ALA A 129 -0.68 -9.37 25.21
C ALA A 129 -1.44 -10.62 24.74
N THR A 130 -0.74 -11.58 24.14
CA THR A 130 -1.40 -12.74 23.51
C THR A 130 -0.83 -14.06 24.03
N MET A 131 0.45 -14.33 23.77
CA MET A 131 0.98 -15.69 23.94
C MET A 131 1.02 -16.13 25.40
N GLY A 132 1.29 -15.25 26.36
CA GLY A 132 1.28 -15.62 27.79
C GLY A 132 -0.09 -16.18 28.22
N PHE A 133 -1.16 -15.43 27.96
CA PHE A 133 -2.53 -15.84 28.28
C PHE A 133 -2.96 -17.09 27.50
N CYS A 134 -2.80 -17.11 26.17
CA CYS A 134 -3.21 -18.24 25.35
C CYS A 134 -2.44 -19.52 25.69
N THR A 135 -1.15 -19.43 26.01
CA THR A 135 -0.34 -20.58 26.43
C THR A 135 -0.82 -21.12 27.77
N CYS A 136 -1.19 -20.24 28.72
CA CYS A 136 -1.78 -20.64 29.99
C CYS A 136 -3.09 -21.41 29.75
N MET A 137 -4.01 -20.86 28.96
CA MET A 137 -5.28 -21.52 28.64
C MET A 137 -5.08 -22.85 27.93
N LYS A 138 -4.17 -22.90 26.96
CA LYS A 138 -3.82 -24.14 26.23
C LYS A 138 -3.24 -25.20 27.17
N THR A 139 -2.42 -24.79 28.13
CA THR A 139 -1.85 -25.70 29.14
C THR A 139 -2.94 -26.24 30.07
N VAL A 140 -3.86 -25.39 30.52
CA VAL A 140 -5.01 -25.81 31.33
C VAL A 140 -5.84 -26.85 30.58
N GLU A 141 -6.22 -26.58 29.34
CA GLU A 141 -7.08 -27.46 28.55
C GLU A 141 -6.41 -28.80 28.23
N ILE A 142 -5.13 -28.79 27.84
CA ILE A 142 -4.36 -30.03 27.62
C ILE A 142 -4.25 -30.84 28.92
N THR A 143 -4.08 -30.19 30.06
CA THR A 143 -4.03 -30.86 31.37
C THR A 143 -5.37 -31.51 31.70
N GLN A 144 -6.49 -30.81 31.44
CA GLN A 144 -7.82 -31.38 31.63
C GLN A 144 -8.07 -32.58 30.71
N HIS A 145 -7.67 -32.51 29.45
CA HIS A 145 -7.79 -33.66 28.53
C HIS A 145 -6.97 -34.86 28.99
N LYS A 146 -5.78 -34.65 29.57
CA LYS A 146 -4.98 -35.73 30.15
C LYS A 146 -5.63 -36.34 31.39
N LEU A 147 -6.22 -35.53 32.26
CA LEU A 147 -6.95 -36.00 33.44
C LEU A 147 -8.21 -36.79 33.04
N ALA A 148 -8.96 -36.30 32.05
CA ALA A 148 -10.10 -37.01 31.47
C ALA A 148 -9.69 -38.36 30.86
N ALA A 149 -8.56 -38.41 30.14
CA ALA A 149 -8.02 -39.65 29.57
C ALA A 149 -7.56 -40.65 30.64
N GLN A 150 -7.28 -40.19 31.86
CA GLN A 150 -6.99 -41.04 33.03
C GLN A 150 -8.25 -41.40 33.83
N GLY A 151 -9.44 -41.07 33.35
CA GLY A 151 -10.72 -41.34 34.02
C GLY A 151 -11.05 -40.38 35.18
N ILE A 152 -10.23 -39.35 35.41
CA ILE A 152 -10.45 -38.35 36.46
C ILE A 152 -11.36 -37.27 35.87
N LYS A 153 -12.50 -36.97 36.52
CA LYS A 153 -13.41 -35.89 36.10
C LYS A 153 -12.69 -34.53 36.24
N PRO A 154 -12.32 -33.87 35.14
CA PRO A 154 -11.55 -32.65 35.21
C PRO A 154 -12.43 -31.48 35.68
N PRO A 155 -11.91 -30.54 36.50
CA PRO A 155 -12.58 -29.27 36.74
C PRO A 155 -12.70 -28.45 35.46
N SER A 156 -13.66 -27.52 35.43
CA SER A 156 -13.86 -26.64 34.28
C SER A 156 -12.59 -25.84 33.94
N THR A 157 -12.29 -25.68 32.64
CA THR A 157 -11.15 -24.89 32.13
C THR A 157 -11.15 -23.48 32.72
N PHE A 158 -12.33 -22.83 32.77
CA PHE A 158 -12.47 -21.49 33.35
C PHE A 158 -12.29 -21.47 34.87
N GLN A 159 -12.71 -22.53 35.56
CA GLN A 159 -12.53 -22.65 37.01
C GLN A 159 -11.05 -22.84 37.37
N THR A 160 -10.33 -23.67 36.61
CA THR A 160 -8.89 -23.88 36.78
C THR A 160 -8.12 -22.60 36.48
N PHE A 161 -8.49 -21.88 35.43
CA PHE A 161 -7.92 -20.56 35.13
C PHE A 161 -8.21 -19.54 36.24
N ALA A 162 -9.45 -19.46 36.73
CA ALA A 162 -9.82 -18.56 37.82
C ALA A 162 -9.05 -18.87 39.11
N ASN A 163 -8.75 -20.15 39.38
CA ASN A 163 -7.91 -20.55 40.51
C ASN A 163 -6.46 -20.09 40.34
N ILE A 164 -5.87 -20.26 39.14
CA ILE A 164 -4.53 -19.75 38.83
C ILE A 164 -4.48 -18.23 39.00
N TYR A 165 -5.48 -17.50 38.51
CA TYR A 165 -5.55 -16.05 38.66
C TYR A 165 -5.70 -15.62 40.12
N LYS A 166 -6.55 -16.29 40.90
CA LYS A 166 -6.73 -16.00 42.34
C LYS A 166 -5.48 -16.29 43.17
N GLN A 167 -4.71 -17.31 42.82
CA GLN A 167 -3.54 -17.74 43.60
C GLN A 167 -2.24 -17.02 43.17
N GLU A 168 -1.99 -16.92 41.87
CA GLU A 168 -0.71 -16.43 41.31
C GLU A 168 -0.85 -15.09 40.56
N GLY A 169 -2.07 -14.56 40.41
CA GLY A 169 -2.34 -13.30 39.72
C GLY A 169 -1.90 -13.28 38.25
N ILE A 170 -1.66 -12.08 37.72
CA ILE A 170 -1.17 -11.87 36.34
C ILE A 170 0.20 -12.54 36.12
N ARG A 171 1.03 -12.63 37.17
CA ARG A 171 2.34 -13.28 37.11
C ARG A 171 2.22 -14.79 36.88
N GLY A 172 1.20 -15.44 37.45
CA GLY A 172 0.91 -16.86 37.21
C GLY A 172 0.45 -17.15 35.79
N ILE A 173 -0.40 -16.28 35.24
CA ILE A 173 -0.85 -16.40 33.83
C ILE A 173 0.32 -16.25 32.87
N ASN A 174 1.23 -15.31 33.15
CA ASN A 174 2.37 -14.99 32.31
C ASN A 174 3.65 -15.74 32.69
N LYS A 175 3.53 -16.88 33.38
CA LYS A 175 4.67 -17.67 33.84
C LYS A 175 5.50 -18.15 32.64
N GLY A 176 6.75 -17.73 32.57
CA GLY A 176 7.66 -18.04 31.46
C GLY A 176 7.55 -17.11 30.23
N VAL A 177 6.69 -16.08 30.28
CA VAL A 177 6.51 -15.14 29.16
C VAL A 177 7.80 -14.38 28.82
N ASN A 178 8.67 -14.10 29.80
CA ASN A 178 9.93 -13.37 29.55
C ASN A 178 10.82 -14.11 28.55
N ALA A 179 10.91 -15.44 28.68
CA ALA A 179 11.65 -16.26 27.74
C ALA A 179 10.96 -16.32 26.37
N VAL A 180 9.63 -16.24 26.32
CA VAL A 180 8.88 -16.12 25.06
C VAL A 180 9.13 -14.76 24.42
N ALA A 181 9.17 -13.67 25.18
CA ALA A 181 9.43 -12.32 24.71
C ALA A 181 10.81 -12.20 24.06
N ILE A 182 11.87 -12.71 24.72
CA ILE A 182 13.23 -12.72 24.16
C ILE A 182 13.25 -13.42 22.79
N ARG A 183 12.56 -14.57 22.69
CA ARG A 183 12.43 -15.29 21.41
C ARG A 183 11.74 -14.42 20.35
N GLN A 184 10.63 -13.78 20.69
CA GLN A 184 9.85 -13.03 19.71
C GLN A 184 10.57 -11.77 19.24
N VAL A 185 11.21 -11.06 20.17
CA VAL A 185 12.03 -9.88 19.88
C VAL A 185 13.17 -10.24 18.91
N THR A 186 13.92 -11.30 19.21
CA THR A 186 15.05 -11.72 18.35
C THR A 186 14.59 -12.28 17.01
N ASN A 187 13.49 -13.04 16.99
CA ASN A 187 12.94 -13.63 15.77
C ASN A 187 12.36 -12.56 14.84
N TRP A 188 11.47 -11.68 15.33
CA TRP A 188 10.87 -10.64 14.50
C TRP A 188 11.84 -9.51 14.13
N GLY A 189 12.68 -9.06 15.07
CA GLY A 189 13.70 -8.05 14.77
C GLY A 189 14.63 -8.49 13.64
N SER A 190 15.11 -9.75 13.69
CA SER A 190 15.97 -10.27 12.63
C SER A 190 15.23 -10.63 11.34
N ARG A 191 13.97 -11.11 11.40
CA ARG A 191 13.15 -11.32 10.19
C ARG A 191 12.95 -10.03 9.41
N PHE A 192 12.63 -8.91 10.07
CA PHE A 192 12.43 -7.62 9.38
C PHE A 192 13.75 -7.02 8.83
N GLY A 193 14.87 -7.20 9.53
CA GLY A 193 16.18 -6.77 9.05
C GLY A 193 16.73 -7.65 7.91
N LEU A 194 16.77 -8.97 8.10
CA LEU A 194 17.35 -9.92 7.14
C LEU A 194 16.49 -10.13 5.89
N SER A 195 15.16 -10.02 5.99
CA SER A 195 14.30 -10.08 4.79
C SER A 195 14.57 -8.92 3.84
N ARG A 196 14.79 -7.70 4.33
CA ARG A 196 15.16 -6.54 3.50
C ARG A 196 16.55 -6.69 2.89
N LEU A 197 17.52 -7.21 3.64
CA LEU A 197 18.86 -7.50 3.10
C LEU A 197 18.82 -8.60 2.03
N SER A 198 18.00 -9.63 2.24
CA SER A 198 17.78 -10.71 1.27
C SER A 198 17.09 -10.17 0.01
N GLU A 199 16.10 -9.29 0.17
CA GLU A 199 15.41 -8.64 -0.94
C GLU A 199 16.38 -7.76 -1.76
N GLN A 200 17.25 -6.99 -1.10
CA GLN A 200 18.29 -6.19 -1.76
C GLN A 200 19.34 -7.06 -2.47
N GLY A 201 19.80 -8.14 -1.84
CA GLY A 201 20.76 -9.07 -2.43
C GLY A 201 20.20 -9.81 -3.66
N ILE A 202 18.94 -10.22 -3.59
CA ILE A 202 18.25 -10.86 -4.73
C ILE A 202 18.05 -9.86 -5.86
N ARG A 203 17.67 -8.61 -5.56
CA ARG A 203 17.59 -7.54 -6.56
C ARG A 203 18.93 -7.31 -7.27
N ARG A 204 20.03 -7.40 -6.54
CA ARG A 204 21.40 -7.30 -7.09
C ARG A 204 21.78 -8.47 -7.99
N VAL A 205 21.50 -9.70 -7.56
CA VAL A 205 21.85 -10.92 -8.32
C VAL A 205 20.94 -11.14 -9.53
N THR A 206 19.68 -10.71 -9.46
CA THR A 206 18.72 -10.82 -10.57
C THR A 206 18.78 -9.67 -11.56
N GLY A 207 19.70 -8.71 -11.37
CA GLY A 207 19.82 -7.50 -12.20
C GLY A 207 18.68 -6.49 -12.00
N LYS A 208 17.83 -6.71 -10.99
CA LYS A 208 16.61 -5.93 -10.65
C LYS A 208 16.88 -4.80 -9.65
N GLU A 209 18.08 -4.23 -9.65
CA GLU A 209 18.47 -3.13 -8.76
C GLU A 209 17.63 -1.86 -9.00
N ASN A 210 17.06 -1.71 -10.20
CA ASN A 210 16.26 -0.56 -10.63
C ASN A 210 14.74 -0.67 -10.33
N GLY A 211 14.34 -1.49 -9.35
CA GLY A 211 12.96 -1.49 -8.84
C GLY A 211 11.97 -2.42 -9.56
N GLU A 212 12.45 -3.39 -10.34
CA GLU A 212 11.58 -4.38 -10.99
C GLU A 212 10.84 -5.29 -9.98
N LYS A 213 9.65 -5.79 -10.38
CA LYS A 213 8.86 -6.76 -9.61
C LYS A 213 9.54 -8.12 -9.60
N LEU A 214 9.65 -8.72 -8.41
CA LEU A 214 9.92 -10.14 -8.28
C LEU A 214 8.67 -10.91 -8.75
N SER A 215 8.85 -11.89 -9.64
CA SER A 215 7.80 -12.81 -10.07
C SER A 215 7.29 -13.65 -8.89
N ALA A 216 6.13 -14.32 -9.01
CA ALA A 216 5.62 -15.16 -7.92
C ALA A 216 6.63 -16.24 -7.47
N PRO A 217 7.34 -16.96 -8.38
CA PRO A 217 8.43 -17.86 -8.00
C PRO A 217 9.60 -17.16 -7.31
N GLU A 218 9.99 -15.96 -7.75
CA GLU A 218 11.08 -15.18 -7.14
C GLU A 218 10.70 -14.60 -5.78
N LYS A 219 9.42 -14.21 -5.59
CA LYS A 219 8.87 -13.79 -4.29
C LYS A 219 8.82 -14.97 -3.33
N ILE A 220 8.40 -16.15 -3.79
CA ILE A 220 8.40 -17.38 -2.99
C ILE A 220 9.84 -17.76 -2.64
N LEU A 221 10.78 -17.68 -3.58
CA LEU A 221 12.20 -17.95 -3.36
C LEU A 221 12.82 -16.94 -2.38
N SER A 222 12.54 -15.64 -2.53
CA SER A 222 12.96 -14.58 -1.61
C SER A 222 12.36 -14.77 -0.22
N SER A 223 11.09 -15.14 -0.15
CA SER A 223 10.40 -15.48 1.10
C SER A 223 10.98 -16.73 1.75
N ALA A 224 11.36 -17.74 0.96
CA ALA A 224 11.98 -18.96 1.45
C ALA A 224 13.41 -18.70 1.96
N LEU A 225 14.18 -17.86 1.26
CA LEU A 225 15.51 -17.43 1.68
C LEU A 225 15.45 -16.56 2.94
N GLY A 226 14.54 -15.59 3.03
CA GLY A 226 14.32 -14.78 4.23
C GLY A 226 13.83 -15.62 5.41
N GLY A 227 12.89 -16.55 5.17
CA GLY A 227 12.41 -17.51 6.15
C GLY A 227 13.51 -18.45 6.66
N GLY A 228 14.36 -18.95 5.77
CA GLY A 228 15.51 -19.79 6.09
C GLY A 228 16.61 -19.05 6.84
N LEU A 229 16.96 -17.84 6.39
CA LEU A 229 17.95 -16.97 7.06
C LEU A 229 17.49 -16.54 8.45
N SER A 230 16.18 -16.46 8.69
CA SER A 230 15.64 -16.19 10.04
C SER A 230 15.98 -17.28 11.08
N ALA A 231 16.44 -18.45 10.65
CA ALA A 231 16.90 -19.52 11.54
C ALA A 231 18.31 -19.31 12.12
N TRP A 232 19.00 -18.21 11.80
CA TRP A 232 20.34 -17.89 12.32
C TRP A 232 20.40 -17.88 13.86
N ASN A 233 19.31 -17.53 14.53
CA ASN A 233 19.19 -17.50 15.99
C ASN A 233 18.90 -18.88 16.62
N GLN A 234 19.02 -19.98 15.86
CA GLN A 234 18.79 -21.34 16.36
C GLN A 234 19.65 -21.70 17.59
N PRO A 235 20.95 -21.35 17.69
CA PRO A 235 21.75 -21.67 18.87
C PRO A 235 21.16 -21.09 20.17
N ILE A 236 20.65 -19.86 20.11
CA ILE A 236 20.00 -19.19 21.25
C ILE A 236 18.74 -19.96 21.68
N GLU A 237 17.99 -20.48 20.71
CA GLU A 237 16.76 -21.22 20.96
C GLU A 237 17.02 -22.62 21.51
N VAL A 238 18.08 -23.30 21.07
CA VAL A 238 18.51 -24.58 21.67
C VAL A 238 18.93 -24.36 23.12
N ILE A 239 19.72 -23.32 23.39
CA ILE A 239 20.12 -22.97 24.77
C ILE A 239 18.89 -22.68 25.64
N ARG A 240 17.93 -21.90 25.14
CA ARG A 240 16.67 -21.59 25.83
C ARG A 240 15.89 -22.86 26.16
N VAL A 241 15.67 -23.73 25.17
CA VAL A 241 14.92 -24.98 25.36
C VAL A 241 15.64 -25.88 26.36
N GLU A 242 16.97 -25.95 26.31
CA GLU A 242 17.78 -26.73 27.24
C GLU A 242 17.69 -26.19 28.67
N MET A 243 17.64 -24.86 28.84
CA MET A 243 17.40 -24.23 30.14
C MET A 243 15.99 -24.49 30.69
N GLN A 244 14.99 -24.59 29.80
CA GLN A 244 13.59 -24.85 30.19
C GLN A 244 13.26 -26.34 30.34
N SER A 245 14.13 -27.22 29.86
CA SER A 245 13.87 -28.65 29.89
C SER A 245 13.86 -29.21 31.31
N LYS A 246 12.98 -30.17 31.57
CA LYS A 246 12.94 -30.94 32.83
C LYS A 246 13.68 -32.28 32.73
N THR A 247 14.53 -32.47 31.72
CA THR A 247 15.26 -33.73 31.54
C THR A 247 16.21 -33.97 32.72
N ASN A 248 16.13 -35.18 33.28
CA ASN A 248 17.05 -35.67 34.30
C ASN A 248 18.25 -36.30 33.59
N ASP A 249 19.33 -35.53 33.45
CA ASP A 249 20.61 -35.99 32.93
C ASP A 249 21.66 -35.82 34.05
N PRO A 250 22.38 -36.89 34.45
CA PRO A 250 23.43 -36.84 35.47
C PRO A 250 24.55 -35.84 35.16
N ASN A 251 24.84 -35.60 33.88
CA ASN A 251 25.92 -34.71 33.41
C ASN A 251 25.46 -33.25 33.22
N ARG A 252 24.20 -32.94 33.56
CA ARG A 252 23.63 -31.59 33.41
C ARG A 252 24.08 -30.66 34.54
N PRO A 253 24.58 -29.44 34.23
CA PRO A 253 24.91 -28.46 35.26
C PRO A 253 23.68 -28.11 36.12
N LYS A 254 23.80 -28.18 37.45
CA LYS A 254 22.69 -27.87 38.38
C LYS A 254 22.25 -26.39 38.33
N ASN A 255 23.19 -25.49 38.05
CA ASN A 255 22.94 -24.05 37.85
C ASN A 255 23.12 -23.68 36.38
N LEU A 256 22.02 -23.74 35.62
CA LEU A 256 22.02 -23.43 34.20
C LEU A 256 22.07 -21.91 34.00
N THR A 257 23.23 -21.43 33.57
CA THR A 257 23.42 -20.09 33.00
C THR A 257 23.60 -20.23 31.50
N VAL A 258 23.30 -19.19 30.72
CA VAL A 258 23.39 -19.23 29.24
C VAL A 258 24.75 -19.77 28.78
N GLY A 259 25.87 -19.31 29.37
CA GLY A 259 27.21 -19.78 29.03
C GLY A 259 27.50 -21.22 29.44
N LYS A 260 27.06 -21.65 30.63
CA LYS A 260 27.24 -23.06 31.08
C LYS A 260 26.41 -24.02 30.24
N THR A 261 25.20 -23.63 29.85
CA THR A 261 24.33 -24.40 28.96
C THR A 261 24.92 -24.51 27.55
N LEU A 262 25.45 -23.40 27.01
CA LEU A 262 26.18 -23.40 25.73
C LEU A 262 27.35 -24.40 25.76
N ASN A 263 28.20 -24.31 26.79
CA ASN A 263 29.35 -25.20 26.94
C ASN A 263 28.94 -26.66 27.08
N TYR A 264 27.89 -26.97 27.86
CA TYR A 264 27.38 -28.33 28.01
C TYR A 264 26.82 -28.90 26.70
N ILE A 265 26.06 -28.11 25.93
CA ILE A 265 25.55 -28.54 24.62
C ILE A 265 26.71 -28.80 23.65
N TYR A 266 27.68 -27.88 23.62
CA TYR A 266 28.83 -27.96 22.74
C TYR A 266 29.76 -29.14 23.10
N SER A 267 30.02 -29.38 24.39
CA SER A 267 30.86 -30.50 24.83
C SER A 267 30.20 -31.86 24.62
N THR A 268 28.86 -31.92 24.65
CA THR A 268 28.12 -33.20 24.53
C THR A 268 27.82 -33.56 23.08
N ASN A 269 27.41 -32.58 22.25
CA ASN A 269 26.89 -32.82 20.90
C ASN A 269 27.64 -32.03 19.80
N GLY A 270 28.70 -31.31 20.17
CA GLY A 270 29.46 -30.45 19.25
C GLY A 270 28.60 -29.34 18.64
N LEU A 271 29.10 -28.79 17.52
CA LEU A 271 28.40 -27.75 16.77
C LEU A 271 27.02 -28.20 16.25
N LYS A 272 26.87 -29.49 15.92
CA LYS A 272 25.60 -30.08 15.45
C LYS A 272 24.51 -30.01 16.52
N GLY A 273 24.86 -30.05 17.82
CA GLY A 273 23.94 -29.88 18.93
C GLY A 273 23.26 -28.51 18.95
N LEU A 274 24.01 -27.44 18.64
CA LEU A 274 23.51 -26.06 18.64
C LEU A 274 22.54 -25.76 17.49
N TYR A 275 22.56 -26.58 16.43
CA TYR A 275 21.66 -26.46 15.27
C TYR A 275 20.64 -27.60 15.20
N ARG A 276 20.47 -28.37 16.27
CA ARG A 276 19.47 -29.43 16.34
C ARG A 276 18.07 -28.86 16.12
N GLY A 277 17.31 -29.45 15.20
CA GLY A 277 15.96 -28.99 14.86
C GLY A 277 15.92 -27.76 13.94
N VAL A 278 17.05 -27.36 13.34
CA VAL A 278 17.09 -26.28 12.35
C VAL A 278 16.27 -26.60 11.11
N THR A 279 16.27 -27.85 10.63
CA THR A 279 15.51 -28.27 9.44
C THR A 279 13.99 -28.08 9.57
N PRO A 280 13.31 -28.62 10.60
CA PRO A 280 11.88 -28.35 10.77
C PRO A 280 11.59 -26.86 11.03
N ARG A 281 12.53 -26.13 11.65
CA ARG A 281 12.40 -24.67 11.84
C ARG A 281 12.48 -23.90 10.54
N ILE A 282 13.40 -24.25 9.64
CA ILE A 282 13.49 -23.65 8.31
C ILE A 282 12.21 -23.94 7.55
N ALA A 283 11.75 -25.20 7.52
CA ALA A 283 10.50 -25.56 6.86
C ALA A 283 9.30 -24.76 7.39
N LEU A 284 9.18 -24.64 8.72
CA LEU A 284 8.15 -23.83 9.36
C LEU A 284 8.29 -22.34 9.02
N GLY A 285 9.51 -21.80 9.03
CA GLY A 285 9.78 -20.40 8.69
C GLY A 285 9.44 -20.08 7.23
N VAL A 286 9.74 -21.00 6.31
CA VAL A 286 9.38 -20.90 4.89
C VAL A 286 7.86 -20.91 4.74
N TRP A 287 7.17 -21.87 5.35
CA TRP A 287 5.71 -21.96 5.27
C TRP A 287 5.01 -20.73 5.86
N GLN A 288 5.45 -20.27 7.03
CA GLN A 288 4.96 -19.04 7.66
C GLN A 288 5.11 -17.83 6.74
N THR A 289 6.26 -17.70 6.09
CA THR A 289 6.52 -16.56 5.21
C THR A 289 5.67 -16.65 3.94
N ILE A 290 5.48 -17.85 3.38
CA ILE A 290 4.57 -18.07 2.24
C ILE A 290 3.13 -17.66 2.61
N CYS A 291 2.62 -18.10 3.76
CA CYS A 291 1.26 -17.74 4.18
C CYS A 291 1.10 -16.24 4.51
N MET A 292 2.07 -15.63 5.19
CA MET A 292 1.96 -14.24 5.63
C MET A 292 2.26 -13.22 4.53
N VAL A 293 3.16 -13.57 3.60
CA VAL A 293 3.68 -12.63 2.60
C VAL A 293 3.09 -12.95 1.23
N ALA A 294 3.26 -14.16 0.70
CA ALA A 294 2.80 -14.49 -0.65
C ALA A 294 1.27 -14.65 -0.72
N LEU A 295 0.68 -15.47 0.16
CA LEU A 295 -0.78 -15.60 0.25
C LEU A 295 -1.42 -14.35 0.84
N GLY A 296 -0.69 -13.59 1.66
CA GLY A 296 -1.15 -12.32 2.20
C GLY A 296 -1.39 -11.26 1.14
N ASP A 297 -0.49 -11.13 0.15
CA ASP A 297 -0.70 -10.24 -0.98
C ASP A 297 -1.92 -10.68 -1.83
N ILE A 298 -2.03 -11.98 -2.14
CA ILE A 298 -3.16 -12.54 -2.92
C ILE A 298 -4.49 -12.34 -2.20
N ALA A 299 -4.51 -12.57 -0.88
CA ALA A 299 -5.72 -12.44 -0.09
C ALA A 299 -6.10 -10.97 0.15
N LYS A 300 -5.13 -10.04 0.23
CA LYS A 300 -5.41 -8.60 0.22
C LYS A 300 -6.08 -8.18 -1.07
N GLU A 301 -5.54 -8.61 -2.21
CA GLU A 301 -6.14 -8.34 -3.53
C GLU A 301 -7.56 -8.94 -3.64
N ALA A 302 -7.82 -10.11 -3.07
CA ALA A 302 -9.15 -10.73 -3.05
C ALA A 302 -10.15 -10.02 -2.10
N VAL A 303 -9.70 -9.61 -0.90
CA VAL A 303 -10.52 -8.86 0.05
C VAL A 303 -10.83 -7.45 -0.48
N GLU A 304 -9.86 -6.80 -1.13
CA GLU A 304 -10.04 -5.51 -1.81
C GLU A 304 -11.07 -5.61 -2.94
N LYS A 305 -11.12 -6.73 -3.68
CA LYS A 305 -12.15 -7.02 -4.70
C LYS A 305 -13.54 -7.29 -4.10
N LEU A 306 -13.64 -7.95 -2.96
CA LEU A 306 -14.91 -8.35 -2.34
C LEU A 306 -15.55 -7.27 -1.46
N THR A 307 -14.75 -6.41 -0.81
CA THR A 307 -15.25 -5.42 0.15
C THR A 307 -15.41 -4.00 -0.42
N GLY A 308 -14.95 -3.76 -1.66
CA GLY A 308 -14.98 -2.42 -2.29
C GLY A 308 -14.10 -1.37 -1.59
N ASP A 309 -13.38 -1.77 -0.54
CA ASP A 309 -12.64 -0.89 0.35
C ASP A 309 -11.16 -0.87 -0.07
N LYS A 310 -10.80 0.05 -0.97
CA LYS A 310 -9.45 0.16 -1.56
C LYS A 310 -8.40 0.44 -0.48
N ALA A 311 -7.74 -0.58 0.04
CA ALA A 311 -6.36 -0.43 0.51
C ALA A 311 -5.46 -0.39 -0.74
N ARG A 312 -4.58 0.62 -0.82
CA ARG A 312 -3.75 0.84 -2.01
C ARG A 312 -2.68 -0.24 -2.13
N PRO A 313 -2.45 -0.82 -3.31
CA PRO A 313 -1.25 -1.60 -3.57
C PRO A 313 0.00 -0.72 -3.54
N ARG A 314 1.13 -1.31 -3.12
CA ARG A 314 2.47 -0.70 -3.19
C ARG A 314 2.81 -0.36 -4.65
N LEU A 315 3.07 0.93 -4.87
CA LEU A 315 3.69 1.53 -6.06
C LEU A 315 4.83 0.67 -6.62
N LEU A 316 4.72 0.27 -7.89
CA LEU A 316 5.83 -0.19 -8.71
C LEU A 316 5.76 0.53 -10.06
N TYR A 317 6.88 1.16 -10.36
CA TYR A 317 7.15 2.09 -11.46
C TYR A 317 7.23 1.32 -12.79
N GLU A 318 6.58 1.81 -13.84
CA GLU A 318 6.66 1.24 -15.19
C GLU A 318 7.34 2.27 -16.11
N SER A 319 8.53 1.95 -16.61
CA SER A 319 9.21 2.74 -17.65
C SER A 319 9.06 2.06 -19.02
N SER A 320 8.39 2.73 -19.95
CA SER A 320 8.40 2.50 -21.42
C SER A 320 9.81 2.70 -22.00
N LYS A 321 10.35 2.08 -23.07
CA LYS A 321 9.97 1.23 -24.26
C LYS A 321 11.32 0.96 -25.03
N PRO A 322 11.44 0.39 -26.27
CA PRO A 322 10.50 -0.25 -27.22
C PRO A 322 10.97 -1.64 -27.78
N GLY A 323 10.08 -2.37 -28.47
CA GLY A 323 10.50 -3.39 -29.46
C GLY A 323 9.68 -4.68 -29.51
N ASN A 324 8.89 -4.83 -30.59
CA ASN A 324 8.24 -6.04 -31.13
C ASN A 324 8.45 -7.39 -30.41
N THR A 325 7.36 -7.95 -29.85
CA THR A 325 6.85 -9.29 -30.20
C THR A 325 5.42 -9.41 -29.66
N LYS A 326 4.45 -9.64 -30.55
CA LYS A 326 3.07 -9.95 -30.16
C LYS A 326 3.03 -11.30 -29.47
N ILE A 327 2.79 -11.33 -28.16
CA ILE A 327 2.33 -12.53 -27.45
C ILE A 327 1.01 -12.18 -26.77
N ASN A 328 -0.08 -12.71 -27.32
CA ASN A 328 -1.42 -12.62 -26.76
C ASN A 328 -1.49 -13.51 -25.51
N ILE A 329 -1.33 -12.93 -24.33
CA ILE A 329 -1.72 -13.56 -23.06
C ILE A 329 -2.94 -12.79 -22.55
N LYS A 330 -4.13 -13.39 -22.66
CA LYS A 330 -5.36 -12.91 -22.02
C LYS A 330 -5.22 -13.07 -20.50
N ILE A 331 -4.55 -12.12 -19.87
CA ILE A 331 -4.75 -11.83 -18.45
C ILE A 331 -6.07 -11.05 -18.40
N PHE A 332 -7.09 -11.59 -17.74
CA PHE A 332 -8.28 -10.80 -17.39
C PHE A 332 -7.88 -9.77 -16.32
N SER A 333 -7.17 -8.71 -16.74
CA SER A 333 -7.19 -7.44 -16.03
C SER A 333 -8.57 -6.83 -16.30
N MET A 334 -9.33 -6.53 -15.27
CA MET A 334 -10.55 -5.74 -15.44
C MET A 334 -10.13 -4.35 -15.94
N ALA A 335 -10.24 -4.13 -17.25
CA ALA A 335 -9.71 -2.96 -17.92
C ALA A 335 -10.74 -1.84 -17.85
N ARG A 336 -10.40 -0.73 -17.19
CA ARG A 336 -11.22 0.48 -17.25
C ARG A 336 -11.17 1.06 -18.66
N SER A 337 -12.33 1.24 -19.27
CA SER A 337 -12.47 2.01 -20.49
C SER A 337 -13.03 3.39 -20.19
N TYR A 338 -12.64 4.36 -21.01
CA TYR A 338 -13.04 5.75 -20.88
C TYR A 338 -13.67 6.16 -22.21
N THR A 339 -14.92 6.61 -22.17
CA THR A 339 -15.58 7.22 -23.34
C THR A 339 -15.75 8.71 -23.07
N LEU A 340 -15.10 9.55 -23.88
CA LEU A 340 -15.13 11.00 -23.75
C LEU A 340 -16.01 11.61 -24.82
N TYR A 341 -17.13 12.21 -24.39
CA TYR A 341 -17.92 13.11 -25.22
C TYR A 341 -17.22 14.46 -25.30
N THR A 342 -16.79 14.86 -26.51
CA THR A 342 -15.88 15.97 -26.75
C THR A 342 -16.24 16.79 -27.99
N TYR A 343 -15.68 17.99 -28.08
CA TYR A 343 -15.67 18.84 -29.26
C TYR A 343 -14.29 19.52 -29.39
N TYR A 344 -13.73 19.61 -30.60
CA TYR A 344 -12.39 20.14 -30.84
C TYR A 344 -12.24 21.55 -30.24
N GLY A 345 -13.21 22.44 -30.49
CA GLY A 345 -13.19 23.84 -30.07
C GLY A 345 -13.63 24.10 -28.62
N SER A 346 -13.95 23.06 -27.84
CA SER A 346 -14.35 23.21 -26.44
C SER A 346 -13.12 23.28 -25.52
N THR A 347 -12.92 24.41 -24.85
CA THR A 347 -11.84 24.57 -23.88
C THR A 347 -11.97 23.60 -22.71
N CYS A 348 -13.18 23.38 -22.21
CA CYS A 348 -13.45 22.39 -21.15
C CYS A 348 -13.10 20.96 -21.59
N SER A 349 -13.37 20.60 -22.85
CA SER A 349 -12.99 19.30 -23.38
C SER A 349 -11.47 19.18 -23.55
N GLN A 350 -10.80 20.26 -23.96
CA GLN A 350 -9.35 20.32 -24.05
C GLN A 350 -8.67 20.06 -22.68
N ARG A 351 -9.22 20.58 -21.57
CA ARG A 351 -8.72 20.28 -20.21
C ARG A 351 -8.61 18.77 -19.97
N ILE A 352 -9.62 18.03 -20.39
CA ILE A 352 -9.70 16.59 -20.17
C ILE A 352 -8.80 15.83 -21.14
N ARG A 353 -8.70 16.25 -22.40
CA ARG A 353 -7.73 15.69 -23.35
C ARG A 353 -6.30 15.81 -22.83
N ILE A 354 -5.95 16.97 -22.27
CA ILE A 354 -4.66 17.20 -21.63
C ILE A 354 -4.47 16.22 -20.47
N ALA A 355 -5.41 16.16 -19.53
CA ALA A 355 -5.28 15.28 -18.36
C ALA A 355 -5.18 13.78 -18.74
N LEU A 356 -5.97 13.34 -19.72
CA LEU A 356 -5.90 11.96 -20.24
C LEU A 356 -4.54 11.69 -20.91
N ALA A 357 -4.03 12.65 -21.70
CA ALA A 357 -2.71 12.54 -22.32
C ALA A 357 -1.58 12.48 -21.29
N LEU A 358 -1.60 13.35 -20.26
CA LEU A 358 -0.64 13.36 -19.16
C LEU A 358 -0.65 12.08 -18.33
N LYS A 359 -1.80 11.37 -18.31
CA LYS A 359 -1.99 10.08 -17.63
C LYS A 359 -1.80 8.88 -18.55
N GLY A 360 -1.47 9.08 -19.83
CA GLY A 360 -1.27 8.01 -20.80
C GLY A 360 -2.55 7.25 -21.19
N ILE A 361 -3.72 7.84 -20.97
CA ILE A 361 -5.03 7.21 -21.21
C ILE A 361 -5.51 7.54 -22.61
N LYS A 362 -5.92 6.51 -23.37
CA LYS A 362 -6.56 6.65 -24.67
C LYS A 362 -8.05 6.39 -24.55
N PRO A 363 -8.91 7.43 -24.50
CA PRO A 363 -10.34 7.24 -24.45
C PRO A 363 -10.90 6.87 -25.84
N GLU A 364 -12.08 6.28 -25.87
CA GLU A 364 -12.97 6.32 -27.02
C GLU A 364 -13.57 7.73 -27.11
N TYR A 365 -13.42 8.40 -28.26
CA TYR A 365 -14.01 9.71 -28.47
C TYR A 365 -15.40 9.61 -29.09
N LYS A 366 -16.36 10.31 -28.50
CA LYS A 366 -17.67 10.60 -29.09
C LYS A 366 -17.75 12.09 -29.37
N PHE A 367 -17.82 12.46 -30.65
CA PHE A 367 -17.82 13.86 -31.06
C PHE A 367 -19.24 14.42 -31.06
N ILE A 368 -19.44 15.55 -30.39
CA ILE A 368 -20.72 16.25 -30.31
C ILE A 368 -20.51 17.69 -30.81
N HIS A 369 -21.06 18.03 -31.97
CA HIS A 369 -20.78 19.31 -32.62
C HIS A 369 -21.55 20.48 -31.98
N LEU A 370 -20.82 21.35 -31.26
CA LEU A 370 -21.45 22.46 -30.54
C LEU A 370 -22.18 23.46 -31.45
N LEU A 371 -21.57 23.87 -32.57
CA LEU A 371 -22.18 24.89 -33.45
C LEU A 371 -23.41 24.39 -34.23
N LYS A 372 -23.59 23.07 -34.36
CA LYS A 372 -24.76 22.45 -34.98
C LYS A 372 -25.87 22.14 -33.97
N ASN A 373 -25.70 22.57 -32.71
CA ASN A 373 -26.60 22.27 -31.60
C ASN A 373 -26.80 20.77 -31.31
N GLU A 374 -25.85 19.88 -31.69
CA GLU A 374 -25.97 18.44 -31.41
C GLU A 374 -25.99 18.13 -29.90
N HIS A 375 -25.39 19.01 -29.08
CA HIS A 375 -25.46 18.95 -27.63
C HIS A 375 -26.86 19.22 -27.05
N LYS A 376 -27.80 19.73 -27.85
CA LYS A 376 -29.19 20.02 -27.43
C LYS A 376 -30.18 18.94 -27.84
N THR A 377 -29.72 17.87 -28.53
CA THR A 377 -30.60 16.76 -28.88
C THR A 377 -31.08 16.04 -27.62
N SER A 378 -32.24 15.38 -27.71
CA SER A 378 -32.76 14.54 -26.63
C SER A 378 -31.74 13.46 -26.24
N ASP A 379 -31.12 12.81 -27.23
CA ASP A 379 -30.16 11.73 -27.04
C ASP A 379 -28.96 12.16 -26.18
N TYR A 380 -28.36 13.31 -26.46
CA TYR A 380 -27.26 13.80 -25.63
C TYR A 380 -27.76 14.43 -24.33
N GLY A 381 -28.95 15.03 -24.31
CA GLY A 381 -29.57 15.57 -23.09
C GLY A 381 -29.81 14.52 -22.01
N GLN A 382 -30.13 13.29 -22.40
CA GLN A 382 -30.23 12.14 -21.48
C GLN A 382 -28.87 11.75 -20.88
N ILE A 383 -27.76 12.01 -21.60
CA ILE A 383 -26.40 11.74 -21.12
C ILE A 383 -25.90 12.89 -20.23
N ASN A 384 -26.15 14.14 -20.63
CA ASN A 384 -25.81 15.32 -19.85
C ASN A 384 -26.97 16.33 -19.84
N PRO A 385 -27.77 16.38 -18.75
CA PRO A 385 -28.89 17.29 -18.62
C PRO A 385 -28.53 18.78 -18.71
N ASN A 386 -27.26 19.14 -18.46
CA ASN A 386 -26.78 20.51 -18.62
C ASN A 386 -26.47 20.87 -20.09
N HIS A 387 -26.60 19.91 -21.01
CA HIS A 387 -26.30 20.07 -22.44
C HIS A 387 -24.91 20.65 -22.70
N SER A 388 -23.95 20.35 -21.83
CA SER A 388 -22.59 20.90 -21.89
C SER A 388 -21.57 19.82 -22.20
N LEU A 389 -20.43 20.18 -22.78
CA LEU A 389 -19.27 19.30 -22.92
C LEU A 389 -18.14 19.75 -21.97
N PRO A 390 -17.28 18.83 -21.53
CA PRO A 390 -17.24 17.39 -21.82
C PRO A 390 -18.16 16.55 -20.91
N THR A 391 -18.40 15.29 -21.32
CA THR A 391 -18.86 14.21 -20.42
C THR A 391 -17.89 13.05 -20.51
N LEU A 392 -17.44 12.54 -19.35
CA LEU A 392 -16.64 11.32 -19.27
C LEU A 392 -17.51 10.18 -18.74
N ILE A 393 -17.61 9.11 -19.52
CA ILE A 393 -18.14 7.82 -19.06
C ILE A 393 -16.95 6.93 -18.73
N VAL A 394 -17.00 6.32 -17.55
CA VAL A 394 -16.00 5.37 -17.07
C VAL A 394 -16.70 4.03 -16.93
N SER A 395 -16.17 3.03 -17.60
CA SER A 395 -16.70 1.67 -17.53
C SER A 395 -15.63 0.71 -17.02
N GLU A 396 -16.04 -0.27 -16.23
CA GLU A 396 -15.20 -1.36 -15.74
C GLU A 396 -15.91 -2.67 -16.16
N ASP A 397 -15.21 -3.52 -16.92
CA ASP A 397 -15.77 -4.73 -17.54
C ASP A 397 -17.03 -4.51 -18.40
N GLY A 398 -17.08 -3.38 -19.10
CA GLY A 398 -18.21 -3.01 -19.96
C GLY A 398 -19.40 -2.43 -19.21
N GLN A 399 -19.38 -2.39 -17.88
CA GLN A 399 -20.41 -1.74 -17.07
C GLN A 399 -20.02 -0.29 -16.76
N GLU A 400 -20.92 0.67 -17.03
CA GLU A 400 -20.76 2.08 -16.63
C GLU A 400 -20.71 2.17 -15.10
N ILE A 401 -19.57 2.61 -14.55
CA ILE A 401 -19.37 2.82 -13.11
C ILE A 401 -19.44 4.31 -12.71
N ALA A 402 -19.19 5.21 -13.67
CA ALA A 402 -19.30 6.65 -13.44
C ALA A 402 -19.66 7.39 -14.73
N LYS A 403 -20.49 8.42 -14.56
CA LYS A 403 -20.85 9.41 -15.59
C LYS A 403 -20.63 10.79 -15.01
N ILE A 404 -19.60 11.49 -15.48
CA ILE A 404 -19.15 12.76 -14.91
C ILE A 404 -19.28 13.85 -15.97
N THR A 405 -20.03 14.90 -15.65
CA THR A 405 -20.51 15.91 -16.62
C THR A 405 -19.83 17.27 -16.47
N GLN A 406 -18.97 17.45 -15.47
CA GLN A 406 -18.27 18.71 -15.17
C GLN A 406 -16.76 18.55 -15.34
N SER A 407 -16.12 19.50 -16.05
CA SER A 407 -14.70 19.38 -16.39
C SER A 407 -13.77 19.32 -15.17
N LEU A 408 -13.97 20.16 -14.16
CA LEU A 408 -13.14 20.09 -12.95
C LEU A 408 -13.39 18.81 -12.15
N ALA A 409 -14.63 18.35 -12.05
CA ALA A 409 -14.94 17.08 -11.40
C ALA A 409 -14.28 15.89 -12.13
N ILE A 410 -14.20 15.92 -13.47
CA ILE A 410 -13.46 14.92 -14.24
C ILE A 410 -11.95 15.00 -13.92
N LEU A 411 -11.37 16.20 -13.87
CA LEU A 411 -9.95 16.36 -13.51
C LEU A 411 -9.65 15.83 -12.11
N GLU A 412 -10.48 16.17 -11.12
CA GLU A 412 -10.35 15.66 -9.75
C GLU A 412 -10.54 14.15 -9.70
N PHE A 413 -11.56 13.61 -10.39
CA PHE A 413 -11.75 12.16 -10.47
C PHE A 413 -10.53 11.44 -11.08
N LEU A 414 -9.96 11.97 -12.16
CA LEU A 414 -8.76 11.40 -12.79
C LEU A 414 -7.53 11.51 -11.87
N ASP A 415 -7.42 12.59 -11.09
CA ASP A 415 -6.36 12.75 -10.09
C ASP A 415 -6.53 11.78 -8.90
N GLU A 416 -7.75 11.60 -8.41
CA GLU A 416 -8.06 10.71 -7.29
C GLU A 416 -7.96 9.23 -7.66
N THR A 417 -8.37 8.88 -8.89
CA THR A 417 -8.37 7.48 -9.35
C THR A 417 -7.03 7.04 -9.92
N ILE A 418 -6.19 7.98 -10.34
CA ILE A 418 -4.85 7.73 -10.91
C ILE A 418 -3.86 8.76 -10.34
N PRO A 419 -3.62 8.78 -9.02
CA PRO A 419 -2.78 9.80 -8.38
C PRO A 419 -1.28 9.59 -8.65
N ASP A 420 -0.89 8.40 -9.08
CA ASP A 420 0.52 8.02 -9.21
C ASP A 420 1.13 8.38 -10.58
N ILE A 421 0.28 8.71 -11.57
CA ILE A 421 0.70 9.14 -12.91
C ILE A 421 0.35 10.61 -13.08
N THR A 422 1.39 11.46 -13.14
CA THR A 422 1.29 12.93 -13.24
C THR A 422 0.21 13.49 -12.30
N PRO A 423 0.47 13.58 -10.98
CA PRO A 423 -0.47 14.16 -10.04
C PRO A 423 -0.81 15.59 -10.46
N LEU A 424 -2.11 15.89 -10.56
CA LEU A 424 -2.61 17.21 -10.95
C LEU A 424 -2.84 18.10 -9.72
N LEU A 425 -2.83 17.55 -8.51
CA LEU A 425 -2.86 18.33 -7.29
C LEU A 425 -1.61 18.06 -6.43
N PRO A 426 -1.17 19.05 -5.65
CA PRO A 426 -0.14 18.85 -4.64
C PRO A 426 -0.52 17.72 -3.65
N PRO A 427 0.45 17.11 -2.95
CA PRO A 427 0.21 16.04 -2.00
C PRO A 427 -0.86 16.40 -0.98
N THR A 428 -1.66 15.42 -0.52
CA THR A 428 -2.70 15.64 0.49
C THR A 428 -2.16 16.15 1.83
N SER A 429 -0.86 15.97 2.09
CA SER A 429 -0.14 16.52 3.23
C SER A 429 0.06 18.05 3.16
N ASP A 430 -0.16 18.67 2.00
CA ASP A 430 -0.09 20.13 1.82
C ASP A 430 -1.46 20.69 1.36
N PRO A 431 -2.43 20.80 2.28
CA PRO A 431 -3.77 21.28 1.96
C PRO A 431 -3.77 22.75 1.48
N VAL A 432 -2.78 23.55 1.89
CA VAL A 432 -2.65 24.95 1.47
C VAL A 432 -2.20 25.05 0.02
N ALA A 433 -1.22 24.25 -0.40
CA ALA A 433 -0.85 24.18 -1.81
C ALA A 433 -2.03 23.69 -2.67
N ARG A 434 -2.76 22.67 -2.20
CA ARG A 434 -3.97 22.17 -2.88
C ARG A 434 -5.04 23.24 -3.03
N SER A 435 -5.25 24.07 -2.00
CA SER A 435 -6.22 25.17 -2.10
C SER A 435 -5.78 26.21 -3.13
N LYS A 436 -4.49 26.58 -3.15
CA LYS A 436 -3.94 27.52 -4.14
C LYS A 436 -4.12 27.02 -5.58
N VAL A 437 -3.80 25.75 -5.85
CA VAL A 437 -3.98 25.16 -7.18
C VAL A 437 -5.45 25.13 -7.59
N ARG A 438 -6.37 24.80 -6.67
CA ARG A 438 -7.81 24.85 -6.95
C ARG A 438 -8.29 26.27 -7.21
N THR A 439 -7.88 27.25 -6.41
CA THR A 439 -8.20 28.68 -6.64
C THR A 439 -7.81 29.12 -8.04
N LEU A 440 -6.58 28.79 -8.49
CA LEU A 440 -6.13 29.14 -9.84
C LEU A 440 -6.98 28.47 -10.93
N ALA A 441 -7.31 27.19 -10.76
CA ALA A 441 -8.19 26.49 -11.69
C ALA A 441 -9.61 27.05 -11.73
N ASP A 442 -10.16 27.40 -10.56
CA ASP A 442 -11.51 27.92 -10.38
C ASP A 442 -11.67 29.32 -10.98
N ILE A 443 -10.64 30.18 -10.93
CA ILE A 443 -10.65 31.46 -11.66
C ILE A 443 -10.98 31.23 -13.14
N ILE A 444 -10.34 30.22 -13.75
CA ILE A 444 -10.56 29.93 -15.16
C ILE A 444 -11.88 29.17 -15.38
N ALA A 445 -12.25 28.25 -14.48
CA ALA A 445 -13.38 27.35 -14.66
C ALA A 445 -14.74 27.92 -14.22
N CYS A 446 -14.75 28.76 -13.20
CA CYS A 446 -15.93 29.32 -12.54
C CYS A 446 -16.12 30.79 -12.90
N ASP A 447 -15.04 31.57 -13.02
CA ASP A 447 -15.17 33.02 -13.24
C ASP A 447 -15.09 33.38 -14.73
N VAL A 448 -14.11 32.83 -15.46
CA VAL A 448 -13.91 33.15 -16.89
C VAL A 448 -14.78 32.31 -17.83
N GLN A 449 -14.71 30.98 -17.71
CA GLN A 449 -15.33 30.09 -18.71
C GLN A 449 -16.86 30.21 -18.78
N PRO A 450 -17.61 30.31 -17.66
CA PRO A 450 -19.07 30.33 -17.71
C PRO A 450 -19.64 31.59 -18.38
N VAL A 451 -19.02 32.76 -18.19
CA VAL A 451 -19.45 34.03 -18.81
C VAL A 451 -18.98 34.19 -20.26
N THR A 452 -17.94 33.43 -20.66
CA THR A 452 -17.43 33.39 -22.05
C THR A 452 -17.97 32.21 -22.86
N ASN A 453 -18.76 31.33 -22.26
CA ASN A 453 -19.36 30.14 -22.86
C ASN A 453 -20.38 30.48 -23.97
N LEU A 454 -20.54 29.57 -24.94
CA LEU A 454 -21.43 29.79 -26.11
C LEU A 454 -22.89 30.09 -25.76
N ARG A 455 -23.43 29.52 -24.67
CA ARG A 455 -24.80 29.80 -24.21
C ARG A 455 -24.95 31.27 -23.82
N VAL A 456 -23.99 31.81 -23.06
CA VAL A 456 -24.02 33.21 -22.62
C VAL A 456 -23.74 34.12 -23.80
N VAL A 457 -22.73 33.79 -24.61
CA VAL A 457 -22.38 34.53 -25.83
C VAL A 457 -23.57 34.68 -26.79
N ASN A 458 -24.31 33.60 -27.02
CA ASN A 458 -25.49 33.66 -27.88
C ASN A 458 -26.60 34.55 -27.28
N ARG A 459 -26.73 34.57 -25.94
CA ARG A 459 -27.72 35.41 -25.26
C ARG A 459 -27.35 36.89 -25.29
N ILE A 460 -26.08 37.25 -25.06
CA ILE A 460 -25.64 38.65 -25.12
C ILE A 460 -25.66 39.19 -26.56
N LYS A 461 -25.36 38.33 -27.55
CA LYS A 461 -25.44 38.70 -28.98
C LYS A 461 -26.87 39.11 -29.36
N THR A 462 -27.87 38.38 -28.86
CA THR A 462 -29.29 38.75 -29.06
C THR A 462 -29.71 39.97 -28.27
N ALA A 463 -28.96 40.37 -27.24
CA ALA A 463 -29.17 41.60 -26.48
C ALA A 463 -28.44 42.83 -27.09
N GLY A 464 -27.74 42.67 -28.22
CA GLY A 464 -27.04 43.78 -28.89
C GLY A 464 -25.69 44.15 -28.27
N VAL A 465 -25.15 43.33 -27.37
CA VAL A 465 -23.83 43.54 -26.76
C VAL A 465 -22.72 43.08 -27.71
N ASP A 466 -21.61 43.81 -27.78
CA ASP A 466 -20.42 43.39 -28.53
C ASP A 466 -19.78 42.16 -27.87
N VAL A 467 -19.87 41.03 -28.57
CA VAL A 467 -19.34 39.74 -28.11
C VAL A 467 -17.82 39.77 -27.94
N ASN A 468 -17.09 40.49 -28.79
CA ASN A 468 -15.63 40.51 -28.74
C ASN A 468 -15.15 41.36 -27.56
N GLU A 469 -15.79 42.51 -27.33
CA GLU A 469 -15.56 43.34 -26.13
C GLU A 469 -15.87 42.55 -24.85
N TRP A 470 -17.03 41.89 -24.80
CA TRP A 470 -17.42 41.05 -23.66
C TRP A 470 -16.40 39.94 -23.36
N GLN A 471 -15.97 39.21 -24.39
CA GLN A 471 -14.96 38.16 -24.24
C GLN A 471 -13.66 38.72 -23.68
N ARG A 472 -13.14 39.80 -24.26
CA ARG A 472 -11.90 40.44 -23.82
C ARG A 472 -12.00 40.96 -22.38
N HIS A 473 -13.12 41.57 -22.02
CA HIS A 473 -13.35 42.09 -20.67
C HIS A 473 -13.21 40.99 -19.60
N PHE A 474 -13.99 39.91 -19.72
CA PHE A 474 -13.97 38.84 -18.72
C PHE A 474 -12.69 37.99 -18.76
N MET A 475 -12.07 37.82 -19.93
CA MET A 475 -10.76 37.17 -20.01
C MET A 475 -9.68 37.99 -19.32
N ASN A 476 -9.62 39.32 -19.55
CA ASN A 476 -8.67 40.19 -18.88
C ASN A 476 -8.85 40.18 -17.37
N ALA A 477 -10.09 40.33 -16.88
CA ALA A 477 -10.36 40.29 -15.44
C ALA A 477 -9.87 38.99 -14.78
N GLY A 478 -10.12 37.84 -15.41
CA GLY A 478 -9.66 36.54 -14.89
C GLY A 478 -8.16 36.35 -15.01
N PHE A 479 -7.52 36.76 -16.11
CA PHE A 479 -6.07 36.66 -16.26
C PHE A 479 -5.32 37.61 -15.34
N GLU A 480 -5.85 38.81 -15.06
CA GLU A 480 -5.29 39.71 -14.07
C GLU A 480 -5.29 39.07 -12.67
N ALA A 481 -6.40 38.45 -12.27
CA ALA A 481 -6.49 37.74 -11.00
C ALA A 481 -5.56 36.52 -10.95
N PHE A 482 -5.54 35.71 -12.02
CA PHE A 482 -4.67 34.53 -12.11
C PHE A 482 -3.19 34.92 -12.06
N GLU A 483 -2.78 35.94 -12.82
CA GLU A 483 -1.40 36.46 -12.84
C GLU A 483 -0.95 36.86 -11.43
N LYS A 484 -1.74 37.68 -10.73
CA LYS A 484 -1.41 38.16 -9.38
C LYS A 484 -1.30 37.04 -8.36
N LEU A 485 -2.17 36.03 -8.43
CA LEU A 485 -2.16 34.91 -7.49
C LEU A 485 -1.12 33.84 -7.82
N ALA A 486 -0.81 33.64 -9.10
CA ALA A 486 0.18 32.67 -9.54
C ALA A 486 1.62 33.19 -9.37
N ALA A 487 1.87 34.48 -9.61
CA ALA A 487 3.22 35.06 -9.61
C ALA A 487 4.09 34.70 -8.38
N PRO A 488 3.57 34.66 -7.13
CA PRO A 488 4.38 34.31 -5.96
C PRO A 488 4.75 32.82 -5.85
N THR A 489 4.03 31.94 -6.54
CA THR A 489 4.16 30.47 -6.39
C THR A 489 4.46 29.72 -7.69
N ALA A 490 4.35 30.38 -8.84
CA ALA A 490 4.65 29.80 -10.13
C ALA A 490 6.16 29.54 -10.26
N GLY A 491 6.53 28.28 -10.49
CA GLY A 491 7.86 27.91 -10.96
C GLY A 491 7.81 27.80 -12.48
N LYS A 492 8.22 26.68 -13.04
CA LYS A 492 8.05 26.37 -14.48
C LYS A 492 6.58 26.42 -14.94
N TYR A 493 5.64 26.04 -14.09
CA TYR A 493 4.20 25.98 -14.37
C TYR A 493 3.40 26.84 -13.37
N SER A 494 2.07 26.72 -13.37
CA SER A 494 1.17 27.56 -12.55
C SER A 494 1.41 27.46 -11.04
N TYR A 495 1.97 26.35 -10.57
CA TYR A 495 2.37 26.17 -9.17
C TYR A 495 3.61 25.29 -9.09
N GLY A 496 4.76 25.90 -8.76
CA GLY A 496 6.06 25.22 -8.76
C GLY A 496 6.46 24.71 -10.16
N ASP A 497 7.25 23.63 -10.19
CA ASP A 497 7.86 23.09 -11.41
C ASP A 497 7.15 21.86 -11.98
N THR A 498 5.99 21.49 -11.43
CA THR A 498 5.17 20.36 -11.89
C THR A 498 3.84 20.82 -12.46
N VAL A 499 3.35 20.15 -13.50
CA VAL A 499 2.03 20.44 -14.09
C VAL A 499 0.93 20.08 -13.09
N THR A 500 -0.05 20.97 -12.96
CA THR A 500 -1.18 20.83 -12.04
C THR A 500 -2.53 21.02 -12.75
N LEU A 501 -3.62 20.87 -11.99
CA LEU A 501 -4.99 21.10 -12.42
C LEU A 501 -5.20 22.55 -12.90
N ALA A 502 -4.47 23.51 -12.31
CA ALA A 502 -4.44 24.90 -12.76
C ALA A 502 -3.93 25.03 -14.20
N ASP A 503 -2.87 24.29 -14.57
CA ASP A 503 -2.31 24.30 -15.92
C ASP A 503 -3.25 23.67 -16.96
N CYS A 504 -3.89 22.56 -16.58
CA CYS A 504 -4.94 21.93 -17.39
C CYS A 504 -6.09 22.89 -17.69
N ALA A 505 -6.40 23.82 -16.77
CA ALA A 505 -7.44 24.83 -16.95
C ALA A 505 -6.96 26.08 -17.70
N LEU A 506 -5.77 26.59 -17.39
CA LEU A 506 -5.19 27.82 -17.92
C LEU A 506 -4.88 27.71 -19.41
N PHE A 507 -4.18 26.64 -19.83
CA PHE A 507 -3.68 26.53 -21.20
C PHE A 507 -4.78 26.61 -22.27
N PRO A 508 -5.92 25.90 -22.16
CA PRO A 508 -7.04 26.08 -23.09
C PRO A 508 -7.63 27.50 -23.08
N ALA A 509 -7.58 28.22 -21.96
CA ALA A 509 -8.09 29.59 -21.88
C ALA A 509 -7.16 30.56 -22.62
N VAL A 510 -5.84 30.41 -22.46
CA VAL A 510 -4.83 31.20 -23.21
C VAL A 510 -4.96 30.97 -24.72
N HIS A 511 -5.06 29.70 -25.14
CA HIS A 511 -5.30 29.33 -26.55
C HIS A 511 -6.57 29.96 -27.13
N ARG A 512 -7.63 30.03 -26.33
CA ARG A 512 -8.88 30.66 -26.76
C ARG A 512 -8.76 32.17 -26.85
N ALA A 513 -8.09 32.81 -25.89
CA ALA A 513 -7.88 34.25 -25.88
C ALA A 513 -7.04 34.73 -27.07
N GLY A 514 -6.11 33.91 -27.57
CA GLY A 514 -5.39 34.19 -28.82
C GLY A 514 -6.28 34.30 -30.06
N ARG A 515 -7.53 33.79 -30.03
CA ARG A 515 -8.50 33.98 -31.12
C ARG A 515 -9.22 35.33 -31.08
N PHE A 516 -9.08 36.08 -29.99
CA PHE A 516 -9.69 37.38 -29.76
C PHE A 516 -8.66 38.51 -29.70
N ASP A 517 -7.44 38.23 -30.17
CA ASP A 517 -6.29 39.15 -30.21
C ASP A 517 -6.03 39.82 -28.86
N LEU A 518 -6.15 39.05 -27.78
CA LEU A 518 -5.88 39.54 -26.43
C LEU A 518 -4.38 39.82 -26.26
N ASP A 519 -4.05 41.01 -25.75
CA ASP A 519 -2.67 41.36 -25.39
C ASP A 519 -2.27 40.66 -24.08
N PHE A 520 -1.19 39.86 -24.14
CA PHE A 520 -0.62 39.17 -22.98
C PHE A 520 0.59 39.90 -22.37
N SER A 521 0.98 41.07 -22.90
CA SER A 521 2.06 41.89 -22.34
C SER A 521 1.86 42.21 -20.84
N PRO A 522 0.63 42.43 -20.34
CA PRO A 522 0.39 42.62 -18.90
C PRO A 522 0.53 41.35 -18.04
N TYR A 523 0.61 40.16 -18.65
CA TYR A 523 0.57 38.86 -17.94
C TYR A 523 1.84 38.03 -18.20
N PRO A 524 3.03 38.50 -17.78
CA PRO A 524 4.29 37.81 -18.08
C PRO A 524 4.39 36.40 -17.48
N THR A 525 3.78 36.15 -16.31
CA THR A 525 3.77 34.82 -15.68
C THR A 525 2.92 33.85 -16.50
N ILE A 526 1.70 34.24 -16.86
CA ILE A 526 0.81 33.44 -17.71
C ILE A 526 1.48 33.14 -19.06
N LYS A 527 2.08 34.15 -19.71
CA LYS A 527 2.78 33.99 -20.99
C LYS A 527 3.87 32.93 -20.89
N ARG A 528 4.75 33.02 -19.89
CA ARG A 528 5.83 32.06 -19.65
C ARG A 528 5.31 30.65 -19.35
N ILE A 529 4.26 30.53 -18.53
CA ILE A 529 3.63 29.24 -18.23
C ILE A 529 3.08 28.62 -19.51
N ALA A 530 2.34 29.38 -20.32
CA ALA A 530 1.74 28.89 -21.56
C ALA A 530 2.80 28.40 -22.56
N GLU A 531 3.91 29.14 -22.72
CA GLU A 531 5.05 28.74 -23.55
C GLU A 531 5.67 27.42 -23.06
N ASN A 532 5.87 27.27 -21.75
CA ASN A 532 6.38 26.04 -21.14
C ASN A 532 5.44 24.84 -21.29
N LEU A 533 4.12 25.08 -21.25
CA LEU A 533 3.10 24.04 -21.42
C LEU A 533 3.00 23.61 -22.89
N GLU A 534 3.05 24.53 -23.84
CA GLU A 534 3.01 24.23 -25.29
C GLU A 534 4.13 23.25 -25.70
N ALA A 535 5.30 23.36 -25.08
CA ALA A 535 6.43 22.49 -25.34
C ALA A 535 6.21 21.01 -24.91
N LEU A 536 5.17 20.71 -24.11
CA LEU A 536 4.85 19.36 -23.67
C LEU A 536 3.94 18.66 -24.69
N GLU A 537 4.29 17.44 -25.10
CA GLU A 537 3.50 16.65 -26.07
C GLU A 537 2.02 16.47 -25.64
N GLY A 538 1.75 16.29 -24.35
CA GLY A 538 0.37 16.14 -23.85
C GLY A 538 -0.50 17.37 -24.07
N PHE A 539 0.09 18.57 -24.07
CA PHE A 539 -0.60 19.84 -24.29
C PHE A 539 -0.69 20.15 -25.78
N SER A 540 0.42 20.06 -26.51
CA SER A 540 0.44 20.35 -27.95
C SER A 540 -0.44 19.38 -28.76
N ASN A 541 -0.49 18.10 -28.41
CA ASN A 541 -1.38 17.11 -29.07
C ASN A 541 -2.85 17.28 -28.68
N SER A 542 -3.14 17.91 -27.54
CA SER A 542 -4.51 18.23 -27.11
C SER A 542 -5.07 19.49 -27.77
N SER A 543 -4.23 20.24 -28.51
CA SER A 543 -4.62 21.43 -29.25
C SER A 543 -5.82 21.17 -30.15
N TRP A 544 -6.73 22.14 -30.19
CA TRP A 544 -7.92 22.11 -31.03
C TRP A 544 -7.62 22.02 -32.53
N LEU A 545 -6.38 22.30 -32.96
CA LEU A 545 -5.93 22.18 -34.35
C LEU A 545 -5.62 20.73 -34.76
N LYS A 546 -5.37 19.84 -33.79
CA LYS A 546 -4.89 18.47 -34.01
C LYS A 546 -5.93 17.39 -33.68
N GLN A 547 -7.18 17.78 -33.40
CA GLN A 547 -8.21 16.81 -33.02
C GLN A 547 -8.85 16.15 -34.24
N PRO A 548 -9.27 14.87 -34.16
CA PRO A 548 -9.88 14.17 -35.29
C PRO A 548 -11.17 14.82 -35.81
N ASP A 549 -11.90 15.56 -34.97
CA ASP A 549 -13.13 16.29 -35.31
C ASP A 549 -12.90 17.77 -35.70
N THR A 550 -11.64 18.21 -35.75
CA THR A 550 -11.29 19.54 -36.28
C THR A 550 -11.62 19.59 -37.76
N PRO A 551 -12.28 20.64 -38.29
CA PRO A 551 -12.45 20.82 -39.73
C PRO A 551 -11.12 20.76 -40.47
N VAL A 552 -11.07 20.11 -41.63
CA VAL A 552 -9.80 19.81 -42.34
C VAL A 552 -9.04 21.09 -42.68
N GLU A 553 -9.78 22.13 -43.07
CA GLU A 553 -9.28 23.47 -43.39
C GLU A 553 -8.66 24.21 -42.19
N MET A 554 -8.96 23.78 -40.96
CA MET A 554 -8.42 24.38 -39.74
C MET A 554 -7.27 23.56 -39.14
N ARG A 555 -6.99 22.35 -39.63
CA ARG A 555 -5.90 21.52 -39.11
C ARG A 555 -4.57 22.12 -39.56
N LYS A 556 -3.66 22.33 -38.61
CA LYS A 556 -2.32 22.87 -38.85
C LYS A 556 -1.26 21.88 -38.39
#